data_AF-A0A821FYG3-F1
#
_entry.id   AF-A0A821FYG3-F1
#
_cell.length_a   1.000
_cell.length_b   1.000
_cell.length_c   1.000
_cell.angle_alpha   90.00
_cell.angle_beta   90.00
_cell.angle_gamma   90.00
#
_symmetry.space_group_name_H-M   'P 1'
#
loop_
_entity.id
_entity.type
_entity.pdbx_description
1 polymer ?
#
loop_
_entity_poly.entity_id
_entity_poly.type
_entity_poly.pdbx_seq_one_letter_code
_entity_poly.pdbx_strand_id
1 'polypeptide(L)'
;MTYIEGVEIQCPDLYSTNNDTDLCYYNTKNSYSWSDAYNQCLSGTADGILIQIFSTDQFNLLKKINIDGAGLFWLGANNFAS
;
A
#
# COMPACT_ATOMS: atom_id res chain seq x y z
N MET A 1 -28.77 5.08 -21.90
CA MET A 1 -27.35 5.19 -21.51
C MET A 1 -27.33 5.48 -20.03
N THR A 2 -27.13 4.46 -19.20
CA THR A 2 -27.12 4.61 -17.74
C THR A 2 -25.71 4.31 -17.27
N TYR A 3 -25.08 5.31 -16.66
CA TYR A 3 -23.78 5.20 -16.01
C TYR A 3 -23.89 4.18 -14.87
N ILE A 4 -22.97 3.22 -14.81
CA ILE A 4 -22.84 2.35 -13.65
C ILE A 4 -21.94 3.09 -12.66
N GLU A 5 -22.54 3.97 -11.85
CA GLU A 5 -21.87 4.54 -10.68
C GLU A 5 -21.78 3.48 -9.58
N GLY A 6 -20.62 3.36 -8.94
CA GLY A 6 -20.55 2.78 -7.59
C GLY A 6 -20.08 1.33 -7.46
N VAL A 7 -19.00 0.92 -8.13
CA VAL A 7 -18.15 -0.12 -7.53
C VAL A 7 -17.34 0.59 -6.44
N GLU A 8 -17.87 0.66 -5.22
CA GLU A 8 -17.01 0.96 -4.07
C GLU A 8 -15.97 -0.14 -4.01
N ILE A 9 -14.71 0.20 -4.22
CA ILE A 9 -13.61 -0.70 -3.89
C ILE A 9 -13.56 -0.76 -2.37
N GLN A 10 -14.33 -1.72 -1.85
CA GLN A 10 -14.30 -2.07 -0.44
C GLN A 10 -12.98 -2.78 -0.19
N CYS A 11 -12.05 -2.01 0.37
CA CYS A 11 -10.82 -2.56 0.86
C CYS A 11 -11.11 -3.52 2.04
N PRO A 12 -10.28 -4.56 2.21
CA PRO A 12 -10.39 -5.45 3.35
C PRO A 12 -10.35 -4.68 4.67
N ASP A 13 -10.88 -5.28 5.74
CA ASP A 13 -10.84 -4.67 7.08
C ASP A 13 -9.43 -4.19 7.43
N LEU A 14 -9.34 -2.98 7.99
CA LEU A 14 -8.11 -2.25 8.35
C LEU A 14 -7.35 -1.62 7.17
N TYR A 15 -7.75 -1.85 5.92
CA TYR A 15 -7.16 -1.18 4.76
C TYR A 15 -7.95 0.07 4.39
N SER A 16 -7.24 1.08 3.91
CA SER A 16 -7.79 2.33 3.39
C SER A 16 -7.76 2.33 1.86
N THR A 17 -8.80 2.85 1.23
CA THR A 17 -8.88 3.01 -0.23
C THR A 17 -8.14 4.27 -0.68
N ASN A 18 -7.40 4.16 -1.78
CA ASN A 18 -6.89 5.29 -2.53
C ASN A 18 -7.84 5.60 -3.69
N ASN A 19 -8.63 6.67 -3.55
CA ASN A 19 -9.64 7.07 -4.53
C ASN A 19 -9.07 7.49 -5.90
N ASP A 20 -7.76 7.72 -6.02
CA ASP A 20 -7.10 8.08 -7.28
C ASP A 20 -6.66 6.84 -8.08
N THR A 21 -6.42 5.70 -7.42
CA THR A 21 -5.77 4.52 -8.02
C THR A 21 -6.47 3.21 -7.76
N ASP A 22 -7.60 3.23 -7.05
CA ASP A 22 -8.38 2.03 -6.77
C ASP A 22 -7.59 0.99 -5.94
N LEU A 23 -6.50 1.42 -5.30
CA LEU A 23 -5.61 0.58 -4.49
C LEU A 23 -5.97 0.64 -3.01
N CYS A 24 -5.90 -0.50 -2.35
CA CYS A 24 -6.02 -0.62 -0.90
C CYS A 24 -4.65 -0.59 -0.24
N TYR A 25 -4.49 0.18 0.84
CA TYR A 25 -3.24 0.25 1.60
C TYR A 25 -3.47 0.04 3.09
N TYR A 26 -2.50 -0.58 3.74
CA TYR A 26 -2.44 -0.74 5.18
C TYR A 26 -1.11 -0.22 5.68
N ASN A 27 -1.13 0.63 6.69
CA ASN A 27 0.05 1.08 7.42
C ASN A 27 -0.10 0.75 8.90
N THR A 28 0.99 0.33 9.51
CA THR A 28 1.04 -0.01 10.94
C THR A 28 2.14 0.79 11.63
N LYS A 29 1.88 1.20 12.88
CA LYS A 29 2.88 1.85 13.74
C LYS A 29 3.70 0.83 14.55
N ASN A 30 3.36 -0.45 14.42
CA ASN A 30 4.11 -1.52 15.07
C ASN A 30 5.51 -1.62 14.45
N SER A 31 6.51 -1.79 15.31
CA SER A 31 7.89 -2.01 14.85
C SER A 31 8.07 -3.48 14.49
N TYR A 32 8.44 -3.72 13.23
CA TYR A 32 8.76 -5.04 12.70
C TYR A 32 10.15 -5.02 12.08
N SER A 33 10.81 -6.19 12.04
CA SER A 33 11.91 -6.37 11.10
C SER A 33 11.37 -6.27 9.66
N TRP A 34 12.22 -5.95 8.68
CA TRP A 34 11.78 -5.91 7.28
C TRP A 34 11.15 -7.24 6.83
N SER A 35 11.76 -8.36 7.24
CA SER A 35 11.26 -9.72 6.93
C SER A 35 9.87 -9.96 7.52
N ASP A 36 9.66 -9.58 8.78
CA ASP A 36 8.37 -9.76 9.43
C ASP A 36 7.31 -8.87 8.79
N ALA A 37 7.63 -7.61 8.48
CA ALA A 37 6.73 -6.71 7.76
C ALA A 37 6.34 -7.27 6.38
N TYR A 38 7.31 -7.83 5.64
CA TYR A 38 7.06 -8.50 4.37
C TYR A 38 6.10 -9.68 4.51
N ASN A 39 6.35 -10.56 5.47
CA ASN A 39 5.49 -11.71 5.74
C ASN A 39 4.08 -11.30 6.19
N GLN A 40 3.96 -10.23 7.00
CA GLN A 40 2.67 -9.69 7.42
C GLN A 40 1.85 -9.24 6.22
N CYS A 41 2.45 -8.46 5.29
CA CYS A 41 1.77 -8.04 4.07
C CYS A 41 1.34 -9.23 3.20
N LEU A 42 2.23 -10.22 3.00
CA LEU A 42 1.89 -11.43 2.23
C LEU A 42 0.76 -12.25 2.85
N SER A 43 0.70 -12.31 4.19
CA SER A 43 -0.33 -13.08 4.90
C SER A 43 -1.67 -12.35 5.02
N GLY A 44 -1.68 -11.03 4.84
CA GLY A 44 -2.84 -10.18 5.09
C GLY A 44 -3.94 -10.33 4.05
N THR A 45 -3.57 -10.45 2.77
CA THR A 45 -4.51 -10.61 1.65
C THR A 45 -3.86 -11.44 0.54
N ALA A 46 -4.66 -11.97 -0.39
CA ALA A 46 -4.16 -12.76 -1.52
C ALA A 46 -3.16 -11.98 -2.42
N ASP A 47 -3.32 -10.66 -2.49
CA ASP A 47 -2.48 -9.75 -3.28
C ASP A 47 -1.61 -8.83 -2.41
N GLY A 48 -1.49 -9.12 -1.12
CA GLY A 48 -0.81 -8.26 -0.16
C GLY A 48 0.70 -8.29 -0.36
N ILE A 49 1.31 -7.11 -0.53
CA ILE A 49 2.76 -6.99 -0.71
C ILE A 49 3.25 -5.67 -0.09
N LEU A 50 4.52 -5.63 0.34
CA LEU A 50 5.15 -4.35 0.64
C LEU A 50 5.22 -3.50 -0.63
N ILE A 51 4.84 -2.22 -0.51
CA ILE A 51 4.79 -1.30 -1.65
C ILE A 51 6.20 -1.17 -2.25
N GLN A 52 6.29 -1.37 -3.55
CA GLN A 52 7.52 -1.20 -4.33
C GLN A 52 7.41 0.07 -5.19
N ILE A 53 8.49 0.84 -5.26
CA ILE A 53 8.56 2.06 -6.07
C ILE A 53 9.48 1.80 -7.25
N PHE A 54 8.93 1.90 -8.45
CA PHE A 54 9.60 1.76 -9.73
C PHE A 54 9.51 3.02 -10.59
N SER A 55 8.65 3.98 -10.21
CA SER A 55 8.48 5.23 -10.94
C SER A 55 8.20 6.43 -10.03
N THR A 56 8.42 7.63 -10.56
CA THR A 56 8.08 8.90 -9.90
C THR A 56 6.59 9.01 -9.60
N ASP A 57 5.73 8.45 -10.46
CA ASP A 57 4.28 8.48 -10.26
C ASP A 57 3.86 7.63 -9.05
N GLN A 58 4.48 6.46 -8.87
CA GLN A 58 4.26 5.62 -7.68
C GLN A 58 4.76 6.30 -6.41
N PHE A 59 5.89 7.00 -6.48
CA PHE A 59 6.38 7.80 -5.35
C PHE A 59 5.45 8.97 -5.01
N ASN A 60 4.91 9.65 -6.01
CA ASN A 60 3.95 10.73 -5.81
C ASN A 60 2.62 10.20 -5.26
N LEU A 61 2.21 9.00 -5.64
CA LEU A 61 1.06 8.32 -5.06
C LEU A 61 1.26 8.04 -3.57
N LEU A 62 2.44 7.55 -3.17
CA LEU A 62 2.78 7.30 -1.78
C LEU A 62 2.71 8.56 -0.90
N LYS A 63 3.03 9.74 -1.45
CA LYS A 63 2.89 11.01 -0.73
C LYS A 63 1.43 11.40 -0.48
N LYS A 64 0.52 10.94 -1.33
CA LYS A 64 -0.93 11.21 -1.19
C LYS A 64 -1.60 10.25 -0.21
N ILE A 65 -1.05 9.05 -0.06
CA ILE A 65 -1.40 8.13 1.01
C ILE A 65 -1.05 8.86 2.31
N ASN A 66 -2.06 9.24 3.10
CA ASN A 66 -1.85 9.99 4.33
C ASN A 66 -1.19 9.06 5.36
N ILE A 67 0.13 8.91 5.25
CA ILE A 67 0.95 8.22 6.21
C ILE A 67 1.04 9.13 7.43
N ASP A 68 0.02 9.04 8.29
CA ASP A 68 -0.08 9.81 9.53
C ASP A 68 1.10 9.48 10.45
N GLY A 69 2.11 10.35 10.43
CA GLY A 69 3.24 10.32 11.35
C GLY A 69 4.58 10.35 10.64
N ALA A 70 5.48 11.18 11.14
CA ALA A 70 6.87 11.34 10.72
C ALA A 70 7.75 10.11 11.04
N GLY A 71 7.29 8.91 10.68
CA GLY A 71 7.98 7.64 10.88
C GLY A 71 8.70 7.16 9.61
N LEU A 72 9.68 6.29 9.81
CA LEU A 72 10.29 5.52 8.72
C LEU A 72 9.44 4.26 8.49
N PHE A 73 9.09 4.00 7.24
CA PHE A 73 8.28 2.85 6.84
C PHE A 73 9.11 1.86 6.04
N TRP A 74 8.87 0.56 6.25
CA TRP A 74 9.41 -0.46 5.38
C TRP A 74 8.69 -0.44 4.04
N LEU A 75 9.48 -0.45 2.97
CA LEU A 75 9.01 -0.62 1.60
C LEU A 75 9.53 -1.95 1.05
N GLY A 76 8.89 -2.44 0.00
CA GLY A 76 9.36 -3.61 -0.73
C GLY A 76 10.67 -3.26 -1.41
N ALA A 77 11.69 -4.10 -1.21
CA ALA A 77 12.94 -3.94 -1.93
C ALA A 77 12.66 -4.15 -3.42
N ASN A 78 12.96 -3.15 -4.24
CA ASN A 78 13.24 -3.42 -5.64
C ASN A 78 14.67 -3.99 -5.67
N ASN A 79 14.82 -5.14 -6.27
CA ASN A 79 16.12 -5.71 -6.60
C ASN A 79 16.77 -4.90 -7.73
N PHE A 80 17.07 -3.62 -7.51
CA PHE A 80 18.12 -2.92 -8.25
C PHE A 80 19.47 -3.32 -7.63
N ALA A 81 19.81 -4.60 -7.75
CA ALA A 81 21.21 -4.99 -7.71
C ALA A 81 21.88 -4.35 -8.93
N SER A 82 22.95 -3.63 -8.65
CA SER A 82 23.85 -2.99 -9.62
C SER A 82 24.57 -4.02 -10.48
#